data_AF-A0A128A2C1-F1
#
_entry.id   AF-A0A128A2C1-F1
#
_cell.length_a   1.000
_cell.length_b   1.000
_cell.length_c   1.000
_cell.angle_alpha   90.00
_cell.angle_beta   90.00
_cell.angle_gamma   90.00
#
_symmetry.space_group_name_H-M   'P 1'
#
loop_
_entity.id
_entity.type
_entity.pdbx_description
1 polymer ?
#
loop_
_entity_poly.entity_id
_entity_poly.type
_entity_poly.pdbx_seq_one_letter_code
_entity_poly.pdbx_strand_id
1 'polypeptide(L)' 'MYAMNKKKAMAASIAIYKMRLDQVNEKLKGPNLSNEQRSTLESEKQIASEEMTKLENTK' A
#
# COMPACT_ATOMS: atom_id res chain seq x y z
N MET A 1 22.94 -2.16 17.77
CA MET A 1 22.82 -1.46 16.48
C MET A 1 21.89 -2.16 15.46
N TYR A 2 21.80 -3.50 15.41
CA TYR A 2 20.96 -4.21 14.42
C TYR A 2 19.44 -4.01 14.52
N ALA A 3 18.86 -3.92 15.73
CA ALA A 3 17.41 -3.79 15.91
C ALA A 3 16.84 -2.41 15.48
N MET A 4 17.64 -1.35 15.58
CA MET A 4 17.23 0.00 15.20
C MET A 4 17.07 0.14 13.68
N ASN A 5 17.91 -0.56 12.91
CA ASN A 5 17.84 -0.55 11.44
C ASN A 5 16.63 -1.33 10.93
N LYS A 6 16.27 -2.45 11.58
CA LYS A 6 15.07 -3.22 11.21
C LYS A 6 13.78 -2.42 11.42
N LYS A 7 13.64 -1.74 12.56
CA LYS A 7 12.46 -0.89 12.84
C LYS A 7 12.33 0.28 11.87
N LYS A 8 13.45 0.94 11.53
CA LYS A 8 13.47 2.01 10.52
C LYS A 8 13.11 1.49 9.13
N ALA A 9 13.63 0.32 8.74
CA ALA A 9 13.30 -0.31 7.47
C ALA A 9 11.81 -0.68 7.37
N MET A 10 11.22 -1.26 8.43
CA MET A 10 9.79 -1.55 8.47
C MET A 10 8.94 -0.28 8.35
N ALA A 11 9.30 0.79 9.08
CA ALA A 11 8.60 2.06 9.00
C ALA A 11 8.67 2.67 7.58
N ALA A 12 9.82 2.58 6.91
CA ALA A 12 9.96 3.01 5.52
C ALA A 12 9.10 2.18 4.56
N SER A 13 9.05 0.85 4.73
CA SER A 13 8.19 -0.02 3.92
C SER A 13 6.70 0.30 4.13
N ILE A 14 6.25 0.51 5.37
CA ILE A 14 4.87 0.92 5.66
C ILE A 14 4.55 2.27 4.99
N ALA A 15 5.48 3.24 5.02
CA ALA A 15 5.29 4.52 4.35
C ALA A 15 5.11 4.37 2.82
N ILE A 16 5.89 3.48 2.19
CA ILE A 16 5.75 3.18 0.75
C ILE A 16 4.35 2.62 0.44
N TYR A 17 3.85 1.67 1.23
CA TYR A 17 2.51 1.10 1.02
C TYR A 17 1.40 2.14 1.24
N LYS A 18 1.53 3.02 2.24
CA LYS A 18 0.60 4.15 2.44
C LYS A 18 0.56 5.08 1.22
N MET A 19 1.73 5.49 0.72
CA MET A 19 1.80 6.31 -0.49
C MET A 19 1.16 5.62 -1.70
N ARG A 20 1.35 4.30 -1.85
CA ARG A 20 0.73 3.54 -2.94
C ARG A 20 -0.79 3.50 -2.80
N LEU A 21 -1.31 3.28 -1.59
CA LEU A 21 -2.74 3.29 -1.32
C LEU A 21 -3.37 4.65 -1.63
N ASP A 22 -2.71 5.74 -1.25
CA ASP A 22 -3.18 7.10 -1.55
C ASP A 22 -3.24 7.33 -3.07
N GLN A 23 -2.19 6.96 -3.80
CA GLN A 23 -2.17 7.06 -5.27
C GLN A 23 -3.27 6.24 -5.94
N VAL A 24 -3.51 5.02 -5.48
CA VAL A 24 -4.55 4.14 -6.02
C VAL A 24 -5.94 4.70 -5.70
N ASN A 25 -6.16 5.20 -4.49
CA ASN A 25 -7.42 5.84 -4.11
C ASN A 25 -7.70 7.10 -4.95
N GLU A 26 -6.68 7.93 -5.21
CA GLU A 26 -6.82 9.10 -6.08
C GLU A 26 -7.15 8.69 -7.52
N LYS A 27 -6.49 7.65 -8.04
CA LYS A 27 -6.81 7.10 -9.37
C LYS A 27 -8.25 6.56 -9.43
N LEU A 28 -8.72 5.87 -8.39
CA LEU A 28 -10.08 5.33 -8.30
C LEU A 28 -11.17 6.42 -8.28
N LYS A 29 -10.84 7.64 -7.84
CA LYS A 29 -11.73 8.80 -7.93
C LYS A 29 -11.81 9.40 -9.34
N GLY A 30 -10.90 9.00 -10.23
CA GLY A 30 -10.85 9.49 -11.61
C GLY A 30 -12.15 9.19 -12.36
N PRO A 31 -12.74 10.18 -13.05
CA PRO A 31 -13.86 9.91 -13.94
C PRO A 31 -13.38 9.07 -15.13
N ASN A 32 -14.28 8.26 -15.70
CA ASN A 32 -14.05 7.45 -16.91
C ASN A 32 -13.08 6.26 -16.78
N LEU A 33 -12.91 5.69 -15.60
CA LEU A 33 -12.26 4.38 -15.47
C LEU A 33 -13.11 3.29 -16.12
N SER A 34 -12.49 2.44 -16.95
CA SER A 34 -13.12 1.20 -17.39
C SER A 34 -13.30 0.23 -16.21
N ASN A 35 -14.21 -0.73 -16.35
CA ASN A 35 -14.41 -1.77 -15.33
C ASN A 35 -13.12 -2.56 -15.07
N GLU A 36 -12.33 -2.81 -16.12
CA GLU A 36 -11.03 -3.48 -16.01
C GLU A 36 -10.04 -2.62 -15.22
N GLN A 37 -9.90 -1.33 -15.56
CA GLN A 37 -9.01 -0.41 -14.84
C GLN A 37 -9.40 -0.29 -13.36
N ARG A 38 -10.72 -0.22 -13.07
CA ARG A 38 -11.23 -0.19 -11.70
C ARG A 38 -10.89 -1.48 -10.96
N SER A 39 -11.11 -2.64 -11.56
CA SER A 39 -10.80 -3.94 -10.95
C SER A 39 -9.30 -4.12 -10.69
N THR A 40 -8.43 -3.65 -11.61
CA THR A 40 -6.98 -3.65 -11.40
C THR A 40 -6.59 -2.75 -10.23
N LEU A 41 -7.11 -1.52 -10.18
CA LEU A 41 -6.83 -0.59 -9.08
C LEU A 41 -7.37 -1.09 -7.73
N GLU A 42 -8.55 -1.70 -7.70
CA GLU A 42 -9.08 -2.33 -6.48
C GLU A 42 -8.22 -3.50 -6.01
N SER A 43 -7.74 -4.32 -6.95
CA SER A 43 -6.80 -5.41 -6.64
C SER A 43 -5.47 -4.88 -6.09
N GLU A 44 -4.91 -3.83 -6.70
CA GLU A 44 -3.71 -3.17 -6.20
C GLU A 44 -3.92 -2.58 -4.80
N LYS A 45 -5.09 -1.98 -4.54
CA LYS A 45 -5.46 -1.47 -3.22
C LYS A 45 -5.51 -2.59 -2.18
N GLN A 46 -6.09 -3.73 -2.54
CA GLN A 46 -6.19 -4.88 -1.65
C GLN A 46 -4.79 -5.43 -1.30
N ILE A 47 -3.95 -5.68 -2.30
CA ILE A 47 -2.58 -6.20 -2.10
C ILE A 47 -1.77 -5.25 -1.20
N ALA A 48 -1.78 -3.94 -1.50
CA ALA A 48 -1.04 -2.96 -0.70
C ALA A 48 -1.54 -2.89 0.76
N SER A 49 -2.85 -3.06 0.99
CA SER A 49 -3.43 -3.09 2.34
C SER A 49 -3.03 -4.35 3.11
N GLU A 50 -3.05 -5.51 2.44
CA GLU A 50 -2.65 -6.79 3.04
C GLU A 50 -1.16 -6.80 3.42
N GLU A 51 -0.29 -6.34 2.52
CA GLU A 51 1.15 -6.24 2.79
C GLU A 51 1.46 -5.26 3.93
N MET A 52 0.78 -4.12 3.97
CA MET A 52 0.90 -3.17 5.09
C MET A 52 0.48 -3.82 6.42
N THR A 53 -0.64 -4.54 6.43
CA THR A 53 -1.13 -5.25 7.63
C THR A 53 -0.16 -6.32 8.09
N LYS A 54 0.45 -7.08 7.17
CA LYS A 54 1.50 -8.06 7.50
C LYS A 54 2.69 -7.38 8.18
N LEU A 55 3.18 -6.26 7.62
CA LEU A 55 4.31 -5.51 8.19
C LEU A 55 3.98 -4.92 9.56
N GLU A 56 2.78 -4.41 9.77
CA GLU A 56 2.35 -3.88 11.08
C GLU A 56 2.19 -4.96 12.15
N ASN A 57 1.83 -6.18 11.74
CA ASN A 57 1.68 -7.34 12.63
C ASN A 57 2.98 -8.10 12.90
N THR A 58 4.06 -7.84 12.13
CA THR A 58 5.38 -8.47 12.33
C THR A 58 6.18 -7.78 13.45
N LYS A 59 5.53 -7.49 14.60
CA LYS A 59 6.11 -6.78 15.75
C LYS A 59 7.35 -7.44 16.34
#